data_AF-A0A9D4X3Q3-F1
#
_entry.id   AF-A0A9D4X3Q3-F1
#
_cell.length_a   1.000
_cell.length_b   1.000
_cell.length_c   1.000
_cell.angle_alpha   90.00
_cell.angle_beta   90.00
_cell.angle_gamma   90.00
#
_symmetry.space_group_name_H-M   'P 1'
#
loop_
_entity.id
_entity.type
_entity.pdbx_description
1 polymer ?
#
loop_
_entity_poly.entity_id
_entity_poly.type
_entity_poly.pdbx_seq_one_letter_code
_entity_poly.pdbx_strand_id
1 'polypeptide(L)'
;MFSGEFDAARSTGHLCAATVENFEQVLDGILENRIAPSKLTRMKISVNALHLPTYALNDILVANPCPASISRFSFRSSDLRVSTAAGSTAAMHSAGGFSMSILSRDLQYMVREPISPAAVSDSMHGFVKQDETMSTTWACRKGVIYIDGSHINYAIKDGDLIQISPKAPSLKVFLPDHLIFTF
;
A
#
# COMPACT_ATOMS: atom_id res chain seq x y z
N MET A 1 -0.17 20.14 20.57
CA MET A 1 -1.50 19.52 20.63
C MET A 1 -2.12 19.75 19.26
N PHE A 2 -1.94 18.82 18.32
CA PHE A 2 -2.50 18.97 16.98
C PHE A 2 -3.98 18.62 17.08
N SER A 3 -4.85 19.59 16.82
CA SER A 3 -6.28 19.36 16.63
C SER A 3 -6.44 18.34 15.50
N GLY A 4 -7.09 17.21 15.81
CA GLY A 4 -7.39 16.15 14.85
C GLY A 4 -8.52 16.52 13.89
N GLU A 5 -8.54 17.76 13.40
CA GLU A 5 -9.48 18.16 12.35
C GLU A 5 -9.04 17.53 11.02
N PHE A 6 -9.88 16.61 10.52
CA PHE A 6 -9.72 16.02 9.21
C PHE A 6 -10.05 17.08 8.15
N ASP A 7 -9.02 17.59 7.49
CA ASP A 7 -9.15 18.53 6.36
C ASP A 7 -9.26 17.75 5.05
N ALA A 8 -10.49 17.57 4.57
CA ALA A 8 -10.79 16.90 3.31
C ALA A 8 -10.19 17.64 2.09
N ALA A 9 -9.87 18.93 2.19
CA ALA A 9 -9.30 19.72 1.09
C ALA A 9 -7.81 19.40 0.81
N ARG A 10 -7.14 18.65 1.70
CA ARG A 10 -5.75 18.21 1.48
C ARG A 10 -5.63 16.90 0.72
N SER A 11 -6.74 16.19 0.52
CA SER A 11 -6.78 14.95 -0.25
C SER A 11 -7.29 15.26 -1.66
N THR A 12 -6.63 14.70 -2.68
CA THR A 12 -7.12 14.79 -4.06
C THR A 12 -8.40 13.99 -4.29
N GLY A 13 -8.87 13.25 -3.28
CA GLY A 13 -10.13 12.50 -3.36
C GLY A 13 -10.10 11.42 -4.44
N HIS A 14 -8.92 10.85 -4.74
CA HIS A 14 -8.74 9.95 -5.89
C HIS A 14 -9.77 8.81 -5.94
N LEU A 15 -10.14 8.24 -4.79
CA LEU A 15 -11.12 7.16 -4.69
C LEU A 15 -12.58 7.62 -4.48
N CYS A 16 -12.84 8.94 -4.41
CA CYS A 16 -14.18 9.48 -4.19
C CYS A 16 -15.01 9.37 -5.48
N ALA A 17 -16.11 8.62 -5.45
CA ALA A 17 -17.06 8.55 -6.55
C ALA A 17 -17.83 9.85 -6.80
N ALA A 18 -17.97 10.69 -5.77
CA ALA A 18 -18.77 11.89 -5.81
C ALA A 18 -17.95 13.13 -5.43
N THR A 19 -18.34 14.25 -6.02
CA THR A 19 -17.97 15.61 -5.64
C THR A 19 -19.18 16.31 -5.02
N VAL A 20 -19.02 17.54 -4.55
CA VAL A 20 -20.12 18.33 -4.00
C VAL A 20 -21.21 18.58 -5.05
N GLU A 21 -20.83 18.67 -6.32
CA GLU A 21 -21.72 19.00 -7.43
C GLU A 21 -22.58 17.81 -7.89
N ASN A 22 -22.12 16.56 -7.70
CA ASN A 22 -22.83 15.37 -8.20
C ASN A 22 -23.26 14.38 -7.10
N PHE A 23 -23.10 14.75 -5.83
CA PHE A 23 -23.36 13.89 -4.68
C PHE A 23 -24.77 13.28 -4.71
N GLU A 24 -25.81 14.10 -4.92
CA GLU A 24 -27.21 13.65 -4.96
C GLU A 24 -27.43 12.59 -6.05
N GLN A 25 -26.93 12.86 -7.26
CA GLN A 25 -27.03 11.92 -8.39
C GLN A 25 -26.34 10.57 -8.10
N VAL A 26 -25.15 10.61 -7.51
CA VAL A 26 -24.40 9.39 -7.16
C VAL A 26 -25.15 8.62 -6.07
N LEU A 27 -25.66 9.30 -5.05
CA LEU A 27 -26.41 8.69 -3.96
C LEU A 27 -27.70 8.02 -4.46
N ASP A 28 -28.49 8.71 -5.29
CA ASP A 28 -29.69 8.15 -5.90
C ASP A 28 -29.36 6.91 -6.74
N GLY A 29 -28.28 6.96 -7.51
CA GLY A 29 -27.78 5.81 -8.27
C GLY A 29 -27.45 4.60 -7.39
N ILE A 30 -26.93 4.81 -6.18
CA ILE A 30 -26.64 3.75 -5.21
C ILE A 30 -27.95 3.19 -4.61
N LEU A 31 -28.84 4.06 -4.14
CA LEU A 31 -30.10 3.67 -3.49
C LEU A 31 -31.03 2.91 -4.45
N GLU A 32 -31.04 3.32 -5.73
CA GLU A 32 -31.84 2.70 -6.78
C GLU A 32 -31.12 1.50 -7.45
N ASN A 33 -29.99 1.05 -6.89
CA ASN A 33 -29.17 -0.07 -7.35
C ASN A 33 -28.67 0.05 -8.82
N ARG A 34 -28.55 1.26 -9.35
CA ARG A 34 -27.94 1.50 -10.67
C ARG A 34 -26.43 1.47 -10.63
N ILE A 35 -25.83 1.82 -9.50
CA ILE A 35 -24.37 1.81 -9.31
C ILE A 35 -24.03 0.66 -8.36
N ALA A 36 -23.11 -0.20 -8.78
CA ALA A 36 -22.59 -1.29 -7.95
C ALA A 36 -21.22 -0.93 -7.37
N PRO A 37 -20.89 -1.35 -6.14
CA PRO A 37 -19.58 -1.09 -5.57
C PRO A 37 -18.53 -1.99 -6.19
N SER A 38 -17.35 -1.42 -6.46
CA SER A 38 -16.14 -2.12 -6.85
C SER A 38 -15.45 -2.75 -5.64
N LYS A 39 -14.70 -3.83 -5.86
CA LYS A 39 -13.92 -4.51 -4.81
C LYS A 39 -12.45 -4.15 -4.94
N LEU A 40 -11.97 -3.32 -4.03
CA LEU A 40 -10.56 -2.98 -3.93
C LEU A 40 -9.79 -4.02 -3.13
N THR A 41 -8.60 -4.36 -3.63
CA THR A 41 -7.62 -5.20 -2.94
C THR A 41 -7.04 -4.44 -1.75
N ARG A 42 -6.87 -5.14 -0.63
CA ARG A 42 -6.14 -4.63 0.54
C ARG A 42 -4.97 -5.55 0.86
N MET A 43 -3.91 -5.00 1.46
CA MET A 43 -2.76 -5.78 1.89
C MET A 43 -2.95 -6.32 3.30
N LYS A 44 -2.64 -7.60 3.45
CA LYS A 44 -2.49 -8.28 4.72
C LYS A 44 -1.02 -8.38 5.07
N ILE A 45 -0.68 -7.92 6.28
CA ILE A 45 0.68 -7.95 6.83
C ILE A 45 0.68 -8.85 8.07
N SER A 46 1.70 -9.70 8.17
CA SER A 46 1.96 -10.53 9.35
C SER A 46 3.41 -10.38 9.79
N VAL A 47 3.64 -10.36 11.10
CA VAL A 47 4.97 -10.38 11.70
C VAL A 47 5.05 -11.63 12.58
N ASN A 48 6.03 -12.51 12.31
CA ASN A 48 6.20 -13.78 13.02
C ASN A 48 4.91 -14.62 13.06
N ALA A 49 4.26 -14.77 11.91
CA ALA A 49 2.95 -15.41 11.72
C ALA A 49 1.75 -14.76 12.45
N LEU A 50 1.95 -13.69 13.22
CA LEU A 50 0.88 -12.92 13.82
C LEU A 50 0.39 -11.84 12.86
N HIS A 51 -0.92 -11.85 12.56
CA HIS A 51 -1.54 -10.86 11.70
C HIS A 51 -1.62 -9.50 12.39
N LEU A 52 -1.20 -8.46 11.69
CA LEU A 52 -1.46 -7.09 12.12
C LEU A 52 -2.96 -6.80 11.96
N PRO A 53 -3.58 -6.02 12.87
CA PRO A 53 -5.02 -5.79 12.84
C PRO A 53 -5.47 -4.85 11.70
N THR A 54 -4.53 -4.11 11.09
CA THR A 54 -4.80 -3.18 10.00
C THR A 54 -4.48 -3.80 8.64
N TYR A 55 -5.41 -3.69 7.69
CA TYR A 55 -5.18 -4.00 6.28
C TYR A 55 -4.92 -2.72 5.51
N ALA A 56 -3.76 -2.62 4.84
CA ALA A 56 -3.41 -1.41 4.08
C ALA A 56 -4.29 -1.30 2.82
N LEU A 57 -4.77 -0.11 2.53
CA LEU A 57 -5.49 0.19 1.29
C LEU A 57 -4.54 0.62 0.18
N ASN A 58 -3.55 1.47 0.49
CA ASN A 58 -2.65 2.05 -0.49
C ASN A 58 -1.31 1.32 -0.47
N ASP A 59 -0.50 1.57 0.56
CA ASP A 59 0.89 1.13 0.61
C ASP A 59 1.37 0.86 2.04
N ILE A 60 2.44 0.08 2.12
CA ILE A 60 3.25 -0.05 3.32
C ILE A 60 4.69 0.35 3.03
N LEU A 61 5.36 0.90 4.03
CA LEU A 61 6.79 1.18 4.00
C LEU A 61 7.45 0.45 5.16
N VAL A 62 8.40 -0.44 4.86
CA VAL A 62 9.25 -1.09 5.86
C VAL A 62 10.62 -0.43 5.81
N ALA A 63 10.99 0.24 6.91
CA ALA A 63 12.21 1.04 6.95
C ALA A 63 12.81 1.13 8.35
N ASN A 64 14.07 1.59 8.40
CA ASN A 64 14.66 2.11 9.61
C ASN A 64 13.97 3.45 9.97
N PRO A 65 13.55 3.68 11.24
CA PRO A 65 12.93 4.94 11.63
C PRO A 65 13.89 6.15 11.53
N CYS A 66 15.20 5.91 11.52
CA CYS A 66 16.20 6.95 11.27
C CYS A 66 16.55 6.95 9.77
N PRO A 67 16.23 8.01 9.01
CA PRO A 67 16.54 8.06 7.56
C PRO A 67 18.04 8.09 7.26
N ALA A 68 18.88 8.43 8.24
CA ALA A 68 20.34 8.35 8.12
C ALA A 68 20.89 6.93 8.38
N SER A 69 20.02 5.96 8.66
CA SER A 69 20.40 4.57 8.93
C SER A 69 19.91 3.65 7.82
N ILE A 70 20.72 2.65 7.51
CA ILE A 70 20.39 1.65 6.50
C ILE A 70 19.31 0.68 6.99
N SER A 71 18.43 0.29 6.08
CA SER A 71 17.48 -0.82 6.26
C SER A 71 18.15 -2.12 5.84
N ARG A 72 18.07 -3.14 6.70
CA ARG A 72 18.62 -4.46 6.39
C ARG A 72 17.51 -5.50 6.41
N PHE A 73 17.31 -6.08 5.25
CA PHE A 73 16.55 -7.29 5.00
C PHE A 73 17.54 -8.43 4.73
N SER A 74 17.13 -9.45 3.97
CA SER A 74 18.08 -10.33 3.26
C SER A 74 19.03 -9.56 2.32
N PHE A 75 18.68 -8.32 1.98
CA PHE A 75 19.49 -7.35 1.25
C PHE A 75 19.62 -6.03 2.03
N ARG A 76 20.48 -5.12 1.58
CA ARG A 76 20.63 -3.78 2.15
C ARG A 76 19.97 -2.75 1.24
N SER A 77 19.16 -1.86 1.79
CA SER A 77 18.46 -0.82 1.04
C SER A 77 18.16 0.39 1.93
N SER A 78 17.66 1.47 1.34
CA SER A 78 17.06 2.57 2.11
C SER A 78 15.75 2.12 2.75
N ASP A 79 14.88 1.47 1.97
CA ASP A 79 13.60 0.92 2.43
C ASP A 79 13.05 -0.17 1.49
N LEU A 80 11.94 -0.79 1.90
CA LEU A 80 11.07 -1.62 1.07
C LEU A 80 9.65 -1.03 1.10
N ARG A 81 9.13 -0.65 -0.06
CA ARG A 81 7.73 -0.22 -0.23
C ARG A 81 6.94 -1.31 -0.94
N VAL A 82 5.71 -1.56 -0.50
CA VAL A 82 4.76 -2.43 -1.20
C VAL A 82 3.44 -1.69 -1.33
N SER A 83 2.76 -1.82 -2.47
CA SER A 83 1.53 -1.09 -2.77
C SER A 83 0.49 -2.00 -3.41
N THR A 84 -0.78 -1.73 -3.11
CA THR A 84 -1.92 -2.19 -3.91
C THR A 84 -2.04 -1.36 -5.20
N ALA A 85 -3.02 -1.70 -6.03
CA ALA A 85 -3.42 -0.84 -7.13
C ALA A 85 -3.90 0.56 -6.70
N ALA A 86 -4.63 0.67 -5.58
CA ALA A 86 -5.13 1.95 -5.10
C ALA A 86 -4.02 2.91 -4.66
N GLY A 87 -2.89 2.37 -4.18
CA GLY A 87 -1.70 3.16 -3.84
C GLY A 87 -0.72 3.38 -5.01
N SER A 88 -0.96 2.74 -6.17
CA SER A 88 0.02 2.68 -7.26
C SER A 88 0.36 4.04 -7.87
N THR A 89 -0.60 4.97 -7.85
CA THR A 89 -0.48 6.34 -8.40
C THR A 89 0.04 7.37 -7.39
N ALA A 90 0.30 6.96 -6.15
CA ALA A 90 0.72 7.84 -5.06
C ALA A 90 2.22 7.68 -4.74
N ALA A 91 2.56 7.36 -3.48
CA ALA A 91 3.94 7.24 -3.03
C ALA A 91 4.72 6.14 -3.80
N MET A 92 4.02 5.13 -4.31
CA MET A 92 4.61 4.10 -5.17
C MET A 92 5.04 4.66 -6.54
N HIS A 93 4.18 5.46 -7.19
CA HIS A 93 4.52 6.14 -8.44
C HIS A 93 5.74 7.05 -8.27
N SER A 94 5.78 7.84 -7.20
CA SER A 94 6.94 8.70 -6.89
C SER A 94 8.24 7.92 -6.65
N ALA A 95 8.16 6.65 -6.25
CA ALA A 95 9.30 5.78 -6.06
C ALA A 95 9.77 5.08 -7.35
N GLY A 96 9.12 5.34 -8.49
CA GLY A 96 9.39 4.67 -9.77
C GLY A 96 8.59 3.38 -9.99
N GLY A 97 7.53 3.18 -9.21
CA GLY A 97 6.59 2.06 -9.36
C GLY A 97 5.74 2.15 -10.63
N PHE A 98 5.00 1.08 -10.93
CA PHE A 98 4.08 1.03 -12.05
C PHE A 98 2.70 1.58 -11.67
N SER A 99 2.03 2.28 -12.57
CA SER A 99 0.59 2.52 -12.43
C SER A 99 -0.15 1.21 -12.67
N MET A 100 -1.13 0.89 -11.84
CA MET A 100 -1.93 -0.34 -11.94
C MET A 100 -3.40 -0.01 -12.16
N SER A 101 -4.09 -0.85 -12.92
CA SER A 101 -5.56 -0.82 -12.96
C SER A 101 -6.11 -0.94 -11.54
N ILE A 102 -7.04 -0.07 -11.16
CA ILE A 102 -7.58 0.04 -9.79
C ILE A 102 -8.20 -1.27 -9.28
N LEU A 103 -8.65 -2.14 -10.20
CA LEU A 103 -9.26 -3.44 -9.90
C LEU A 103 -8.25 -4.60 -9.84
N SER A 104 -6.96 -4.33 -10.05
CA SER A 104 -5.93 -5.36 -9.96
C SER A 104 -5.89 -5.96 -8.55
N ARG A 105 -5.66 -7.28 -8.53
CA ARG A 105 -5.51 -8.08 -7.30
C ARG A 105 -4.06 -8.35 -6.93
N ASP A 106 -3.14 -7.92 -7.77
CA ASP A 106 -1.72 -8.02 -7.51
C ASP A 106 -1.29 -6.87 -6.60
N LEU A 107 -0.18 -7.09 -5.89
CA LEU A 107 0.61 -6.01 -5.29
C LEU A 107 1.82 -5.74 -6.17
N GLN A 108 2.40 -4.57 -6.02
CA GLN A 108 3.75 -4.29 -6.51
C GLN A 108 4.66 -3.93 -5.34
N TYR A 109 5.95 -4.22 -5.46
CA TYR A 109 6.95 -3.88 -4.46
C TYR A 109 8.12 -3.12 -5.09
N MET A 110 8.74 -2.24 -4.32
CA MET A 110 9.90 -1.45 -4.72
C MET A 110 10.94 -1.48 -3.60
N VAL A 111 12.13 -1.98 -3.91
CA VAL A 111 13.33 -1.88 -3.08
C VAL A 111 14.06 -0.61 -3.45
N ARG A 112 14.11 0.37 -2.54
CA ARG A 112 14.73 1.66 -2.82
C ARG A 112 16.22 1.67 -2.48
N GLU A 113 17.02 2.18 -3.41
CA GLU A 113 18.47 2.40 -3.24
C GLU A 113 19.19 1.13 -2.70
N PRO A 114 19.07 -0.01 -3.40
CA PRO A 114 19.71 -1.25 -2.98
C PRO A 114 21.24 -1.09 -2.96
N ILE A 115 21.87 -1.52 -1.88
CA ILE A 115 23.32 -1.49 -1.72
C ILE A 115 23.87 -2.90 -1.95
N SER A 116 24.42 -3.15 -3.15
CA SER A 116 24.96 -4.45 -3.57
C SER A 116 26.46 -4.38 -3.89
N PRO A 117 27.29 -5.35 -3.46
CA PRO A 117 28.71 -5.42 -3.86
C PRO A 117 28.96 -5.98 -5.28
N ALA A 118 28.04 -6.74 -5.89
CA ALA A 118 28.13 -7.22 -7.27
C ALA A 118 26.76 -7.72 -7.78
N ALA A 119 26.47 -7.45 -9.06
CA ALA A 119 25.33 -7.92 -9.87
C ALA A 119 23.96 -7.88 -9.17
N VAL A 120 23.26 -6.75 -9.33
CA VAL A 120 21.88 -6.59 -8.88
C VAL A 120 21.00 -7.55 -9.68
N SER A 121 20.31 -8.46 -8.98
CA SER A 121 19.19 -9.23 -9.53
C SER A 121 18.11 -8.27 -10.02
N ASP A 122 17.48 -8.57 -11.16
CA ASP A 122 16.30 -7.88 -11.73
C ASP A 122 15.10 -7.73 -10.77
N SER A 123 15.21 -8.20 -9.53
CA SER A 123 14.15 -8.28 -8.53
C SER A 123 14.02 -7.05 -7.62
N MET A 124 14.48 -5.87 -8.03
CA MET A 124 14.35 -4.64 -7.21
C MET A 124 12.94 -4.03 -7.25
N HIS A 125 12.19 -4.37 -8.29
CA HIS A 125 10.80 -4.01 -8.47
C HIS A 125 10.10 -5.21 -9.07
N GLY A 126 8.92 -5.55 -8.57
CA GLY A 126 8.14 -6.62 -9.15
C GLY A 126 6.73 -6.66 -8.60
N PHE A 127 6.05 -7.76 -8.90
CA PHE A 127 4.68 -7.99 -8.47
C PHE A 127 4.60 -9.15 -7.48
N VAL A 128 3.62 -9.09 -6.58
CA VAL A 128 3.17 -10.22 -5.77
C VAL A 128 1.77 -10.56 -6.27
N LYS A 129 1.60 -11.73 -6.87
CA LYS A 129 0.31 -12.15 -7.43
C LYS A 129 -0.72 -12.39 -6.34
N GLN A 130 -1.99 -12.35 -6.73
CA GLN A 130 -3.16 -12.51 -5.84
C GLN A 130 -3.10 -13.74 -4.89
N ASP A 131 -2.43 -14.81 -5.31
CA ASP A 131 -2.30 -16.08 -4.62
C ASP A 131 -0.93 -16.26 -3.94
N GLU A 132 -0.02 -15.32 -4.15
CA GLU A 132 1.33 -15.32 -3.59
C GLU A 132 1.40 -14.63 -2.23
N THR A 133 2.56 -14.77 -1.59
CA THR A 133 2.89 -14.10 -0.34
C THR A 133 4.38 -13.79 -0.36
N MET A 134 4.72 -12.51 -0.33
CA MET A 134 6.09 -12.05 -0.17
C MET A 134 6.51 -12.25 1.28
N SER A 135 7.72 -12.74 1.51
CA SER A 135 8.31 -12.88 2.84
C SER A 135 9.70 -12.28 2.88
N THR A 136 10.03 -11.57 3.96
CA THR A 136 11.37 -11.01 4.19
C THR A 136 11.68 -10.96 5.68
N THR A 137 12.94 -11.08 6.05
CA THR A 137 13.39 -11.02 7.45
C THR A 137 14.07 -9.69 7.72
N TRP A 138 13.68 -9.00 8.78
CA TRP A 138 14.33 -7.79 9.22
C TRP A 138 15.62 -8.11 10.00
N ALA A 139 16.72 -7.44 9.66
CA ALA A 139 18.06 -7.73 10.18
C ALA A 139 18.68 -6.55 10.95
N CYS A 140 17.88 -5.57 11.38
CA CYS A 140 18.30 -4.38 12.12
C CYS A 140 17.69 -4.36 13.53
N ARG A 141 18.40 -3.75 14.50
CA ARG A 141 17.92 -3.71 15.90
C ARG A 141 16.56 -3.04 16.06
N LYS A 142 16.28 -2.02 15.26
CA LYS A 142 15.01 -1.28 15.23
C LYS A 142 14.57 -1.15 13.78
N GLY A 143 13.31 -1.39 13.50
CA GLY A 143 12.64 -1.08 12.25
C GLY A 143 11.18 -0.75 12.50
N VAL A 144 10.52 -0.20 11.49
CA VAL A 144 9.10 0.15 11.55
C VAL A 144 8.43 -0.23 10.25
N ILE A 145 7.22 -0.80 10.36
CA ILE A 145 6.28 -0.96 9.26
C ILE A 145 5.27 0.17 9.37
N TYR A 146 5.23 1.07 8.39
CA TYR A 146 4.22 2.11 8.25
C TYR A 146 3.12 1.63 7.32
N ILE A 147 1.87 1.93 7.63
CA ILE A 147 0.68 1.51 6.87
C ILE A 147 -0.14 2.74 6.49
N ASP A 148 -0.36 2.93 5.18
CA ASP A 148 -1.14 4.03 4.61
C ASP A 148 -0.72 5.42 5.15
N GLY A 149 0.59 5.63 5.29
CA GLY A 149 1.19 6.83 5.88
C GLY A 149 1.79 6.57 7.26
N SER A 150 2.08 7.64 8.01
CA SER A 150 2.87 7.56 9.26
C SER A 150 2.04 7.23 10.51
N HIS A 151 0.71 7.38 10.45
CA HIS A 151 -0.18 7.33 11.61
C HIS A 151 -0.34 5.93 12.18
N ILE A 152 -0.37 4.91 11.32
CA ILE A 152 -0.45 3.51 11.72
C ILE A 152 0.92 2.91 11.48
N ASN A 153 1.58 2.50 12.57
CA ASN A 153 2.90 1.92 12.49
C ASN A 153 3.13 0.82 13.53
N TYR A 154 3.97 -0.14 13.18
CA TYR A 154 4.33 -1.28 14.03
C TYR A 154 5.85 -1.39 14.09
N ALA A 155 6.39 -1.42 15.31
CA ALA A 155 7.81 -1.66 15.52
C ALA A 155 8.16 -3.11 15.22
N ILE A 156 9.30 -3.31 14.56
CA ILE A 156 9.92 -4.60 14.29
C ILE A 156 11.36 -4.59 14.79
N LYS A 157 11.89 -5.77 15.07
CA LYS A 157 13.24 -5.97 15.59
C LYS A 157 13.97 -7.07 14.82
N ASP A 158 15.26 -7.17 15.08
CA ASP A 158 16.14 -8.13 14.43
C ASP A 158 15.59 -9.55 14.55
N GLY A 159 15.53 -10.26 13.42
CA GLY A 159 14.98 -11.61 13.29
C GLY A 159 13.49 -11.69 13.01
N ASP A 160 12.74 -10.58 13.06
CA ASP A 160 11.30 -10.61 12.75
C ASP A 160 11.06 -10.99 11.28
N LEU A 161 10.23 -12.00 11.06
CA LEU A 161 9.76 -12.43 9.74
C LEU A 161 8.51 -11.63 9.36
N ILE A 162 8.59 -10.90 8.26
CA ILE A 162 7.51 -10.08 7.72
C ILE A 162 6.91 -10.80 6.51
N GLN A 163 5.60 -10.98 6.51
CA GLN A 163 4.86 -11.59 5.40
C GLN A 163 3.79 -10.64 4.88
N ILE A 164 3.76 -10.43 3.57
CA ILE A 164 2.91 -9.45 2.89
C ILE A 164 2.15 -10.16 1.77
N SER A 165 0.84 -9.99 1.71
CA SER A 165 0.00 -10.63 0.69
C SER A 165 -1.25 -9.81 0.37
N PRO A 166 -1.84 -9.96 -0.82
CA PRO A 166 -3.12 -9.34 -1.19
C PRO A 166 -4.34 -10.06 -0.59
N LYS A 167 -4.14 -10.99 0.35
CA LYS A 167 -5.18 -11.92 0.87
C LYS A 167 -6.02 -11.33 2.01
N ALA A 168 -6.13 -10.01 2.10
CA ALA A 168 -7.05 -9.36 3.03
C ALA A 168 -8.49 -9.40 2.48
N PRO A 169 -9.52 -9.30 3.33
CA PRO A 169 -10.89 -9.08 2.86
C PRO A 169 -10.95 -7.80 2.00
N SER A 170 -11.53 -7.89 0.81
CA SER A 170 -11.65 -6.75 -0.11
C SER A 170 -12.47 -5.61 0.49
N LEU A 171 -12.11 -4.37 0.17
CA LEU A 171 -12.92 -3.19 0.52
C LEU A 171 -13.91 -2.91 -0.61
N LYS A 172 -15.21 -2.82 -0.30
CA LYS A 172 -16.22 -2.42 -1.27
C LYS A 172 -16.31 -0.90 -1.31
N VAL A 173 -16.09 -0.29 -2.47
CA VAL A 173 -16.06 1.15 -2.67
C VAL A 173 -16.83 1.50 -3.94
N PHE A 174 -17.66 2.53 -3.88
CA PHE A 174 -18.18 3.17 -5.09
C PHE A 174 -17.08 4.06 -5.65
N LEU A 175 -16.61 3.75 -6.86
CA LEU A 175 -15.52 4.44 -7.52
C LEU A 175 -16.06 5.34 -8.63
N PRO A 176 -15.37 6.43 -8.98
CA PRO A 176 -15.71 7.22 -10.14
C PRO A 176 -15.41 6.44 -11.42
N ASP A 177 -16.27 6.61 -12.45
CA ASP A 177 -16.24 5.81 -13.68
C ASP A 177 -14.88 5.81 -14.38
N HIS A 178 -14.18 6.95 -14.38
CA HIS A 178 -12.90 7.11 -15.06
C HIS A 178 -11.79 6.18 -14.53
N LEU A 179 -11.87 5.73 -13.26
CA LEU A 179 -10.93 4.77 -12.69
C LEU A 179 -11.25 3.32 -13.07
N ILE A 180 -12.51 3.02 -13.39
CA ILE A 180 -12.95 1.66 -13.75
C ILE A 180 -12.61 1.36 -15.22
N PHE A 181 -12.74 2.36 -16.10
CA PHE A 181 -12.63 2.19 -17.55
C PHE A 181 -11.30 2.66 -18.16
N THR A 182 -10.25 2.86 -17.37
CA THR A 182 -8.92 3.18 -17.90
C THR A 182 -8.32 1.91 -18.55
N PHE A 183 -8.20 1.92 -19.88
CA PHE A 183 -7.57 0.86 -20.69
C PHE A 183 -6.05 1.05 -20.79
#